data_AF-A0A353CRW7-F1
#
_entry.id   AF-A0A353CRW7-F1
#
_cell.length_a   1.000
_cell.length_b   1.000
_cell.length_c   1.000
_cell.angle_alpha   90.00
_cell.angle_beta   90.00
_cell.angle_gamma   90.00
#
_symmetry.space_group_name_H-M   'P 1'
#
loop_
_entity.id
_entity.type
_entity.pdbx_description
1 polymer ?
#
loop_
_entity_poly.entity_id
_entity_poly.type
_entity_poly.pdbx_seq_one_letter_code
_entity_poly.pdbx_strand_id
1 'polypeptide(L)'
;MKKILGAAGSLNLFFPLLFIISVSLAWETAFNRGVPVYGRWWFMALGAALLLNTAACQALRFASCPRRSLLLHAGILLVIAGAFASGAWKFSAQLPLTTGY
;
A
#
# COMPACT_ATOMS: atom_id res chain seq x y z
N MET A 1 -24.20 0.28 6.40
CA MET A 1 -22.77 0.21 6.79
C MET A 1 -22.11 -1.14 6.49
N LYS A 2 -22.63 -2.28 6.96
CA LYS A 2 -22.03 -3.62 6.69
C LYS A 2 -21.82 -3.96 5.20
N LYS A 3 -22.75 -3.61 4.30
CA LYS A 3 -22.61 -3.87 2.85
C LYS A 3 -21.46 -3.08 2.21
N ILE A 4 -21.32 -1.81 2.58
CA ILE A 4 -20.23 -0.93 2.09
C ILE A 4 -18.88 -1.43 2.60
N LEU A 5 -18.81 -1.78 3.88
CA LEU A 5 -17.60 -2.34 4.48
C LEU A 5 -17.25 -3.70 3.85
N GLY A 6 -18.24 -4.55 3.57
CA GLY A 6 -18.09 -5.82 2.86
C GLY A 6 -17.57 -5.68 1.43
N ALA A 7 -18.08 -4.70 0.68
CA ALA A 7 -17.58 -4.39 -0.66
C ALA A 7 -16.14 -3.84 -0.59
N ALA A 8 -15.88 -2.92 0.34
CA ALA A 8 -14.56 -2.33 0.54
C ALA A 8 -13.53 -3.38 0.96
N GLY A 9 -13.86 -4.35 1.81
CA GLY A 9 -12.98 -5.44 2.26
C GLY A 9 -13.00 -6.70 1.38
N SER A 10 -13.51 -6.61 0.14
CA SER A 10 -13.66 -7.76 -0.75
C SER A 10 -12.34 -8.15 -1.41
N LEU A 11 -12.12 -9.46 -1.58
CA LEU A 11 -11.00 -10.02 -2.34
C LEU A 11 -11.07 -9.65 -3.84
N ASN A 12 -12.29 -9.47 -4.37
CA ASN A 12 -12.50 -9.06 -5.76
C ASN A 12 -11.95 -7.66 -6.04
N LEU A 13 -11.81 -6.81 -5.02
CA LEU A 13 -11.17 -5.51 -5.12
C LEU A 13 -9.66 -5.61 -4.83
N PHE A 14 -9.27 -6.46 -3.87
CA PHE A 14 -7.88 -6.62 -3.44
C PHE A 14 -6.96 -7.10 -4.56
N PHE A 15 -7.30 -8.19 -5.26
CA PHE A 15 -6.40 -8.78 -6.26
C PHE A 15 -6.13 -7.86 -7.46
N PRO A 16 -7.13 -7.20 -8.07
CA PRO A 16 -6.89 -6.23 -9.12
C PRO A 16 -6.02 -5.05 -8.66
N LEU A 17 -6.27 -4.51 -7.46
CA LEU A 17 -5.46 -3.43 -6.90
C LEU A 17 -3.99 -3.86 -6.75
N LEU A 18 -3.77 -5.02 -6.14
CA LEU A 18 -2.43 -5.56 -5.92
C LEU A 18 -1.71 -5.81 -7.26
N PHE A 19 -2.41 -6.35 -8.26
CA PHE A 19 -1.87 -6.60 -9.59
C PHE A 19 -1.42 -5.30 -10.26
N ILE A 20 -2.30 -4.29 -10.32
CA ILE A 20 -1.98 -3.01 -10.98
C ILE A 20 -0.81 -2.31 -10.29
N ILE A 21 -0.80 -2.29 -8.95
CA ILE A 21 0.30 -1.70 -8.17
C ILE A 21 1.62 -2.44 -8.44
N SER A 22 1.60 -3.78 -8.42
CA SER A 22 2.79 -4.61 -8.63
C SER A 22 3.36 -4.45 -10.04
N VAL A 23 2.50 -4.49 -11.07
CA VAL A 23 2.91 -4.26 -12.47
C VAL A 23 3.52 -2.88 -12.63
N SER A 24 2.92 -1.86 -12.01
CA SER A 24 3.43 -0.48 -12.08
C SER A 24 4.80 -0.34 -11.44
N LEU A 25 5.02 -0.97 -10.28
CA LEU A 25 6.32 -0.97 -9.60
C LEU A 25 7.38 -1.77 -10.36
N ALA A 26 7.00 -2.94 -10.90
CA ALA A 26 7.89 -3.76 -11.72
C ALA A 26 8.30 -3.03 -12.99
N TRP A 27 7.36 -2.33 -13.63
CA TRP A 27 7.62 -1.51 -14.80
C TRP A 27 8.62 -0.38 -14.50
N GLU A 28 8.43 0.37 -13.41
CA GLU A 28 9.38 1.40 -13.02
C GLU A 28 10.76 0.83 -12.71
N THR A 29 10.82 -0.31 -12.01
CA THR A 29 12.09 -0.96 -11.68
C THR A 29 12.82 -1.43 -12.95
N ALA A 30 12.08 -1.92 -13.95
CA ALA A 30 12.64 -2.42 -15.20
C ALA A 30 13.12 -1.30 -16.14
N PHE A 31 12.42 -0.17 -16.20
CA PHE A 31 12.66 0.86 -17.22
C PHE A 31 13.21 2.19 -16.69
N ASN A 32 13.16 2.44 -15.37
CA ASN A 32 13.70 3.60 -14.66
C ASN A 32 13.59 4.94 -15.44
N ARG A 33 12.36 5.30 -15.87
CA ARG A 33 12.13 6.40 -16.83
C ARG A 33 12.10 7.81 -16.22
N GLY A 34 12.83 8.03 -15.13
CA GLY A 34 13.07 9.35 -14.54
C GLY A 34 11.92 9.98 -13.75
N VAL A 35 10.64 9.75 -14.10
CA VAL A 35 9.50 10.21 -13.29
C VAL A 35 8.92 9.06 -12.48
N PRO A 36 9.22 8.98 -11.17
CA PRO A 36 8.83 7.85 -10.35
C PRO A 36 7.30 7.71 -10.27
N VAL A 37 6.78 6.51 -10.55
CA VAL A 37 5.34 6.22 -10.46
C VAL A 37 4.76 6.47 -9.07
N TYR A 38 5.55 6.26 -8.01
CA TYR A 38 5.11 6.53 -6.63
C TYR A 38 4.83 8.03 -6.35
N GLY A 39 5.30 8.94 -7.19
CA GLY A 39 4.96 10.37 -7.12
C GLY A 39 3.68 10.77 -7.87
N ARG A 40 3.06 9.85 -8.62
CA ARG A 40 1.89 10.15 -9.45
C ARG A 40 0.60 10.00 -8.67
N TRP A 41 -0.32 10.95 -8.85
CA TRP A 41 -1.61 10.99 -8.14
C TRP A 41 -2.43 9.71 -8.31
N TRP A 42 -2.43 9.11 -9.51
CA TRP A 42 -3.20 7.88 -9.77
C TRP A 42 -2.65 6.69 -8.98
N PHE A 43 -1.33 6.62 -8.81
CA PHE A 43 -0.69 5.55 -8.05
C PHE A 43 -0.93 5.73 -6.55
N MET A 44 -0.92 6.98 -6.08
CA MET A 44 -1.34 7.30 -4.71
C MET A 44 -2.80 6.92 -4.46
N ALA A 45 -3.69 7.16 -5.42
CA ALA A 45 -5.10 6.76 -5.31
C ALA A 45 -5.25 5.23 -5.23
N LEU A 46 -4.49 4.47 -6.01
CA LEU A 46 -4.49 3.00 -5.92
C LEU A 46 -3.99 2.49 -4.58
N GLY A 47 -2.91 3.07 -4.04
CA GLY A 47 -2.41 2.68 -2.73
C GLY A 47 -3.34 3.08 -1.59
N ALA A 48 -4.01 4.23 -1.68
CA ALA A 48 -5.07 4.61 -0.75
C ALA A 48 -6.25 3.62 -0.81
N ALA A 49 -6.65 3.19 -2.01
CA ALA A 49 -7.68 2.18 -2.18
C ALA A 49 -7.27 0.83 -1.58
N LEU A 50 -6.02 0.41 -1.74
CA LEU A 50 -5.48 -0.81 -1.14
C LEU A 50 -5.44 -0.73 0.39
N LEU A 51 -5.05 0.44 0.94
CA LEU A 51 -5.04 0.71 2.37
C LEU A 51 -6.46 0.59 2.95
N LEU A 52 -7.44 1.24 2.31
CA LEU A 52 -8.85 1.19 2.72
C LEU A 52 -9.42 -0.23 2.62
N ASN A 53 -9.09 -0.98 1.57
CA ASN A 53 -9.51 -2.37 1.42
C ASN A 53 -8.99 -3.26 2.55
N THR A 54 -7.69 -3.12 2.85
CA THR A 54 -7.03 -3.90 3.92
C THR A 54 -7.60 -3.55 5.29
N ALA A 55 -7.84 -2.25 5.56
CA ALA A 55 -8.44 -1.79 6.81
C ALA A 55 -9.90 -2.28 6.96
N ALA A 56 -10.68 -2.23 5.88
CA ALA A 56 -12.05 -2.74 5.87
C ALA A 56 -12.09 -4.27 6.12
N CYS A 57 -11.18 -5.04 5.51
CA CYS A 57 -11.05 -6.47 5.76
C CYS A 57 -10.72 -6.76 7.23
N GLN A 58 -9.77 -6.00 7.80
CA GLN A 58 -9.39 -6.15 9.21
C GLN A 58 -10.55 -5.80 10.14
N ALA A 59 -11.28 -4.72 9.87
CA ALA A 59 -12.44 -4.31 10.67
C ALA A 59 -13.56 -5.36 10.66
N LEU A 60 -13.84 -5.98 9.51
CA LEU A 60 -14.83 -7.07 9.41
C LEU A 60 -14.42 -8.32 10.18
N ARG A 61 -13.13 -8.58 10.29
CA ARG A 61 -12.58 -9.81 10.89
C ARG A 61 -12.02 -9.61 12.30
N PHE A 62 -12.14 -8.40 12.86
CA PHE A 62 -11.51 -8.05 14.13
C PHE A 62 -11.92 -8.99 15.28
N ALA A 63 -13.20 -9.33 15.37
CA ALA A 63 -13.72 -10.22 16.42
C ALA A 63 -13.45 -11.71 16.15
N SER A 64 -13.11 -12.09 14.91
CA SER A 64 -13.08 -13.49 14.47
C SER A 64 -11.68 -14.01 14.14
N CYS A 65 -10.68 -13.12 14.00
CA CYS A 65 -9.31 -13.51 13.65
C CYS A 65 -8.40 -13.61 14.88
N PRO A 66 -7.40 -14.52 14.85
CA PRO A 66 -6.35 -14.58 15.86
C PRO A 66 -5.57 -13.26 15.94
N ARG A 67 -5.16 -12.87 17.16
CA ARG A 67 -4.38 -11.63 17.40
C ARG A 67 -3.13 -11.51 16.52
N ARG A 68 -2.43 -12.63 16.25
CA ARG A 68 -1.27 -12.67 15.35
C ARG A 68 -1.62 -12.22 13.93
N SER A 69 -2.78 -12.66 13.41
CA SER A 69 -3.24 -12.24 12.08
C SER A 69 -3.58 -10.75 12.05
N LEU A 70 -4.23 -10.24 13.10
CA LEU A 70 -4.54 -8.82 13.22
C LEU A 70 -3.27 -7.97 13.27
N LEU A 71 -2.24 -8.39 14.00
CA LEU A 71 -0.94 -7.71 14.07
C LEU A 71 -0.23 -7.66 12.71
N LEU A 72 -0.24 -8.76 11.95
CA LEU A 72 0.34 -8.78 10.60
C LEU A 72 -0.36 -7.78 9.68
N HIS A 73 -1.70 -7.75 9.69
CA HIS A 73 -2.46 -6.79 8.89
C HIS A 73 -2.23 -5.34 9.36
N ALA A 74 -2.12 -5.10 10.66
CA ALA A 74 -1.77 -3.79 11.19
C ALA A 74 -0.36 -3.34 10.74
N GLY A 75 0.61 -4.25 10.70
CA GLY A 75 1.94 -3.98 10.15
C GLY A 75 1.90 -3.60 8.67
N ILE A 76 1.09 -4.31 7.86
CA ILE A 76 0.88 -3.97 6.45
C ILE A 76 0.28 -2.57 6.30
N LEU A 77 -0.76 -2.25 7.08
CA LEU A 77 -1.35 -0.91 7.09
C LEU A 77 -0.32 0.17 7.44
N LEU A 78 0.52 -0.09 8.46
CA LEU A 78 1.58 0.82 8.88
C LEU A 78 2.61 1.05 7.76
N VAL A 79 3.03 -0.01 7.06
CA VAL A 79 4.00 0.09 5.95
C VAL A 79 3.42 0.90 4.78
N ILE A 80 2.18 0.60 4.37
CA ILE A 80 1.52 1.32 3.26
C ILE A 80 1.32 2.79 3.64
N ALA A 81 0.76 3.06 4.83
CA ALA A 81 0.54 4.43 5.30
C ALA A 81 1.86 5.19 5.47
N GLY A 82 2.90 4.54 6.02
CA GLY A 82 4.23 5.10 6.19
C GLY A 82 4.89 5.48 4.87
N ALA A 83 4.73 4.66 3.83
CA ALA A 83 5.24 4.97 2.49
C ALA A 83 4.57 6.25 1.94
N PHE A 84 3.25 6.37 2.02
CA PHE A 84 2.55 7.59 1.57
C PHE A 84 2.88 8.83 2.40
N ALA A 85 2.93 8.67 3.73
CA ALA A 85 3.35 9.70 4.66
C ALA A 85 4.75 10.24 4.32
N SER A 86 5.70 9.33 4.06
CA SER A 86 7.08 9.74 3.70
C SER A 86 7.15 10.52 2.40
N GLY A 87 6.34 10.15 1.40
CA GLY A 87 6.23 10.87 0.14
C GLY A 87 5.61 12.26 0.30
N ALA A 88 4.53 12.39 1.08
CA ALA A 88 3.83 13.65 1.31
C ALA A 88 4.67 14.65 2.12
N TRP A 89 5.34 14.17 3.18
CA TRP A 89 6.16 14.99 4.07
C TRP A 89 7.63 15.09 3.64
N LYS A 90 7.98 14.53 2.47
CA LYS A 90 9.36 14.49 1.96
C LYS A 90 10.37 13.97 2.99
N PHE A 91 9.98 12.97 3.78
CA PHE A 91 10.93 12.21 4.60
C PHE A 91 11.85 11.44 3.65
N SER A 92 12.91 12.11 3.23
CA SER A 92 13.96 11.55 2.41
C SER A 92 15.07 11.18 3.38
N ALA A 93 15.18 9.90 3.73
CA ALA A 93 16.42 9.42 4.31
C ALA A 93 17.49 9.59 3.24
N GLN A 94 18.54 10.37 3.52
CA GLN A 94 19.75 10.28 2.72
C GLN A 94 20.25 8.86 2.90
N LEU A 95 20.09 8.05 1.85
CA LEU A 95 20.82 6.80 1.75
C LEU A 95 22.31 7.18 1.80
N PRO A 96 23.10 6.67 2.76
CA PRO A 96 24.55 6.81 2.72
C PRO A 96 25.08 5.88 1.63
N LEU A 97 24.71 6.14 0.38
CA LEU A 97 25.32 5.55 -0.80
C LEU A 97 26.56 6.36 -1.10
N THR A 98 27.61 6.14 -0.31
CA THR A 98 28.96 6.46 -0.75
C THR A 98 29.29 5.49 -1.87
N THR A 99 29.19 5.93 -3.13
CA THR A 99 29.93 5.26 -4.20
C THR A 99 31.40 5.35 -3.82
N GLY A 100 32.04 4.20 -3.63
CA GLY A 100 33.44 4.11 -3.24
C GLY A 100 34.34 4.95 -4.15
N TYR A 101 35.42 5.44 -3.55
CA TYR A 101 36.47 6.31 -4.09
C TYR A 101 36.87 6.01 -5.54
#